data_AF-A0A1E7DU87-F1
#
_entry.id   AF-A0A1E7DU87-F1
#
_cell.length_a   1.000
_cell.length_b   1.000
_cell.length_c   1.000
_cell.angle_alpha   90.00
_cell.angle_beta   90.00
_cell.angle_gamma   90.00
#
_symmetry.space_group_name_H-M   'P 1'
#
loop_
_entity.id
_entity.type
_entity.pdbx_description
1 polymer ?
#
loop_
_entity_poly.entity_id
_entity_poly.type
_entity_poly.pdbx_seq_one_letter_code
_entity_poly.pdbx_strand_id
1 'polypeptide(L)' 'MKEQTDQFILEAYEKAVELNLEHDFLRLLEDELKRRNLTIHKKLVR' A
#
# COMPACT_ATOMS: atom_id res chain seq x y z
N MET A 1 -12.88 -8.08 -10.16
CA MET A 1 -12.06 -6.97 -10.68
C MET A 1 -11.62 -6.01 -9.57
N LYS A 2 -12.53 -5.39 -8.80
CA LYS A 2 -12.16 -4.45 -7.72
C LYS A 2 -11.25 -5.08 -6.64
N GLU A 3 -11.59 -6.28 -6.17
CA GLU A 3 -10.80 -6.98 -5.15
C GLU A 3 -9.37 -7.32 -5.61
N GLN A 4 -9.19 -7.67 -6.90
CA GLN A 4 -7.86 -7.91 -7.47
C GLN A 4 -7.02 -6.62 -7.52
N THR A 5 -7.67 -5.48 -7.78
CA THR A 5 -6.98 -4.18 -7.74
C THR A 5 -6.66 -3.72 -6.32
N ASP A 6 -7.47 -4.13 -5.33
CA ASP A 6 -7.24 -3.82 -3.92
C ASP A 6 -6.08 -4.65 -3.35
N GLN A 7 -5.98 -5.93 -3.72
CA GLN A 7 -4.82 -6.75 -3.39
C GLN A 7 -3.54 -6.21 -4.03
N PHE A 8 -3.61 -5.83 -5.32
CA PHE A 8 -2.45 -5.30 -6.04
C PHE A 8 -1.91 -4.00 -5.41
N ILE A 9 -2.79 -3.07 -4.99
CA ILE A 9 -2.33 -1.80 -4.40
C ILE A 9 -1.70 -2.01 -3.01
N LEU A 10 -2.19 -2.98 -2.24
CA LEU A 10 -1.59 -3.38 -0.96
C LEU A 10 -0.18 -3.93 -1.17
N GLU A 11 -0.03 -4.88 -2.09
CA GLU A 11 1.27 -5.47 -2.44
C GLU A 11 2.25 -4.42 -3.00
N ALA A 12 1.76 -3.51 -3.85
CA ALA A 12 2.58 -2.44 -4.41
C ALA A 12 3.11 -1.50 -3.32
N TYR A 13 2.28 -1.13 -2.34
CA TYR A 13 2.72 -0.33 -1.21
C TYR A 13 3.74 -1.07 -0.34
N GLU A 14 3.49 -2.33 0.01
CA GLU A 14 4.42 -3.14 0.82
C GLU A 14 5.79 -3.23 0.14
N LYS A 15 5.81 -3.51 -1.18
CA LYS A 15 7.05 -3.56 -1.96
C LYS A 15 7.75 -2.21 -2.06
N ALA A 16 6.99 -1.13 -2.22
CA ALA A 16 7.56 0.22 -2.28
C ALA A 16 8.26 0.60 -0.97
N VAL A 17 7.69 0.21 0.17
CA VAL A 17 8.31 0.38 1.50
C VAL A 17 9.56 -0.50 1.63
N GLU A 18 9.50 -1.78 1.25
CA GLU A 18 10.64 -2.71 1.30
C GLU A 18 11.83 -2.22 0.46
N LEU A 19 11.55 -1.64 -0.71
CA LEU A 19 12.57 -1.10 -1.63
C LEU A 19 13.05 0.30 -1.25
N ASN A 20 12.52 0.90 -0.19
CA ASN A 20 12.81 2.26 0.26
C ASN A 20 12.68 3.29 -0.90
N LEU A 21 11.57 3.20 -1.64
CA LEU A 21 11.29 4.13 -2.73
C LEU A 21 11.01 5.54 -2.21
N GLU A 22 11.09 6.51 -3.11
CA GLU A 22 10.90 7.93 -2.80
C GLU A 22 9.59 8.21 -2.07
N HIS A 23 9.65 9.12 -1.09
CA HIS A 23 8.52 9.41 -0.21
C HIS A 23 7.28 9.91 -0.96
N ASP A 24 7.46 10.68 -2.04
CA ASP A 24 6.36 11.14 -2.87
C ASP A 24 5.62 9.98 -3.56
N PHE A 25 6.33 8.92 -3.95
CA PHE A 25 5.73 7.72 -4.52
C PHE A 25 4.93 6.95 -3.47
N LEU A 26 5.48 6.81 -2.26
CA LEU A 26 4.77 6.19 -1.13
C LEU A 26 3.47 6.96 -0.82
N ARG A 27 3.51 8.30 -0.80
CA ARG A 27 2.33 9.13 -0.55
C ARG A 27 1.21 8.90 -1.56
N LEU A 28 1.55 8.73 -2.84
CA LEU A 28 0.55 8.43 -3.88
C LEU A 28 -0.17 7.10 -3.61
N LEU A 29 0.56 6.09 -3.14
CA LEU A 29 -0.02 4.80 -2.78
C LEU A 29 -0.86 4.89 -1.51
N GLU A 30 -0.42 5.66 -0.49
CA GLU A 30 -1.20 5.92 0.72
C GLU A 30 -2.53 6.61 0.43
N ASP A 31 -2.53 7.61 -0.46
CA ASP A 31 -3.73 8.34 -0.84
C ASP A 31 -4.71 7.44 -1.60
N GLU A 32 -4.20 6.55 -2.45
CA GLU A 32 -5.02 5.56 -3.14
C GLU A 32 -5.63 4.52 -2.18
N LEU A 33 -4.85 4.05 -1.20
CA LEU A 33 -5.33 3.15 -0.14
C LEU A 33 -6.44 3.83 0.69
N LYS A 34 -6.25 5.09 1.10
CA LYS A 34 -7.26 5.89 1.81
C LYS A 34 -8.52 6.07 0.98
N ARG A 35 -8.39 6.43 -0.31
CA ARG A 35 -9.52 6.61 -1.24
C ARG A 35 -10.36 5.33 -1.37
N ARG A 36 -9.72 4.16 -1.29
CA ARG A 36 -10.38 2.85 -1.36
C ARG A 36 -10.85 2.32 0.01
N ASN A 37 -10.54 3.03 1.10
CA ASN A 37 -10.78 2.58 2.48
C ASN A 37 -10.07 1.26 2.80
N LEU A 38 -8.85 1.06 2.27
CA LEU A 38 -8.01 -0.11 2.51
C LEU A 38 -7.05 0.19 3.67
N THR A 39 -6.97 -0.74 4.62
CA THR A 39 -6.12 -0.58 5.80
C THR A 39 -4.96 -1.57 5.73
N ILE A 40 -3.74 -1.07 5.85
CA ILE A 40 -2.57 -1.94 5.95
C ILE A 40 -2.43 -2.38 7.39
N HIS A 41 -2.77 -3.65 7.65
CA HIS A 41 -2.41 -4.27 8.91
C HIS A 41 -0.92 -4.57 8.88
N LYS A 42 -0.09 -3.63 9.32
CA LYS A 42 1.29 -3.95 9.68
C LYS A 42 1.21 -5.07 10.71
N LYS A 43 1.54 -6.31 10.31
CA LYS A 43 1.83 -7.37 11.27
C LYS A 43 2.98 -6.86 12.10
N LEU A 44 2.68 -6.44 13.32
CA LEU A 44 3.67 -6.16 14.33
C LEU A 44 4.35 -7.51 14.60
N VAL A 45 5.46 -7.78 13.91
CA VAL A 45 6.31 -8.90 14.24
C VAL A 45 6.97 -8.52 15.56
N ARG A 46 6.51 -9.14 16.65
CA ARG A 46 7.15 -9.09 17.97
C ARG A 46 8.41 -9.94 17.98
#